data_AF-A0A4Y6URG1-F1
#
_entry.id   AF-A0A4Y6URG1-F1
#
_cell.length_a   1.000
_cell.length_b   1.000
_cell.length_c   1.000
_cell.angle_alpha   90.00
_cell.angle_beta   90.00
_cell.angle_gamma   90.00
#
_symmetry.space_group_name_H-M   'P 1'
#
loop_
_entity.id
_entity.type
_entity.pdbx_description
1 polymer ?
#
loop_
_entity_poly.entity_id
_entity_poly.type
_entity_poly.pdbx_seq_one_letter_code
_entity_poly.pdbx_strand_id
1 'polypeptide(L)'
;MSPQPEPARVLILRYAGPRRGVGFEFYPVRDGERAPEIRSVFLHEIDAEFVIALIRTQYPLTDPETGQLAQAFDPCWDNAVPKPVWREILEELNRLAPADPEEKAFVRTFADWLNEALEAGDFITVAGNL
;
A
#
# COMPACT_ATOMS: atom_id res chain seq x y z
N MET A 1 -8.67 -27.06 2.61
CA MET A 1 -8.46 -25.83 3.41
C MET A 1 -7.45 -25.01 2.64
N SER A 2 -7.88 -23.91 2.02
CA SER A 2 -6.92 -22.93 1.49
C SER A 2 -6.09 -22.41 2.66
N PRO A 3 -4.76 -22.26 2.53
CA PRO A 3 -3.96 -21.65 3.57
C PRO A 3 -4.52 -20.24 3.85
N GLN A 4 -4.72 -19.93 5.13
CA GLN A 4 -5.02 -18.56 5.54
C GLN A 4 -3.81 -17.69 5.16
N PRO A 5 -4.01 -16.52 4.53
CA PRO A 5 -2.90 -15.63 4.21
C PRO A 5 -2.13 -15.29 5.49
N GLU A 6 -0.80 -15.24 5.39
CA GLU A 6 0.03 -14.85 6.53
C GLU A 6 -0.38 -13.45 7.01
N PRO A 7 -0.34 -13.18 8.34
CA PRO A 7 -0.72 -11.88 8.86
C PRO A 7 0.22 -10.80 8.31
N ALA A 8 -0.33 -9.64 7.95
CA ALA A 8 0.43 -8.52 7.41
C ALA A 8 1.68 -8.19 8.25
N ARG A 9 2.78 -7.84 7.57
CA ARG A 9 3.96 -7.25 8.19
C ARG A 9 3.62 -5.82 8.57
N VAL A 10 3.63 -5.52 9.86
CA VAL A 10 3.42 -4.15 10.35
C VAL A 10 4.73 -3.37 10.23
N LEU A 11 4.72 -2.23 9.52
CA LEU A 11 5.81 -1.25 9.59
C LEU A 11 5.36 -0.08 10.48
N ILE A 12 6.26 0.40 11.33
CA ILE A 12 5.98 1.44 12.32
C ILE A 12 7.11 2.47 12.26
N LEU A 13 6.75 3.74 12.25
CA LEU A 13 7.68 4.86 12.39
C LEU A 13 7.34 5.69 13.64
N ARG A 14 6.13 6.25 13.69
CA ARG A 14 5.68 7.18 14.74
C ARG A 14 4.56 6.61 15.61
N TYR A 15 3.86 5.58 15.14
CA TYR A 15 2.71 5.06 15.88
C TYR A 15 3.11 4.47 17.24
N ALA A 16 2.51 4.99 18.31
CA ALA A 16 2.73 4.56 19.70
C ALA A 16 1.46 4.00 20.38
N GLY A 17 0.40 3.75 19.60
CA GLY A 17 -0.91 3.32 20.11
C GLY A 17 -1.08 1.79 20.24
N PRO A 18 -2.31 1.30 20.49
CA PRO A 18 -2.59 -0.12 20.62
C PRO A 18 -2.32 -0.91 19.32
N ARG A 19 -1.98 -2.20 19.43
CA ARG A 19 -1.71 -3.08 18.27
C ARG A 19 -2.83 -3.17 17.22
N ARG A 20 -4.08 -2.81 17.57
CA ARG A 20 -5.24 -2.75 16.66
C ARG A 20 -5.58 -1.29 16.33
N GLY A 21 -4.61 -0.55 15.82
CA GLY A 21 -4.79 0.83 15.39
C GLY A 21 -5.47 0.93 14.04
N VAL A 22 -6.06 2.10 13.78
CA VAL A 22 -6.53 2.49 12.45
C VAL A 22 -5.34 2.57 11.49
N GLY A 23 -5.53 2.09 10.26
CA GLY A 23 -4.50 2.11 9.23
C GLY A 23 -4.93 1.42 7.95
N PHE A 24 -3.93 1.10 7.13
CA PHE A 24 -4.11 0.59 5.78
C PHE A 24 -3.27 -0.67 5.57
N GLU A 25 -3.89 -1.72 5.06
CA GLU A 25 -3.20 -2.89 4.53
C GLU A 25 -2.96 -2.69 3.03
N PHE A 26 -1.73 -2.97 2.59
CA PHE A 26 -1.31 -2.96 1.20
C PHE A 26 -1.01 -4.41 0.80
N TYR A 27 -1.64 -4.87 -0.29
CA TYR A 27 -1.39 -6.20 -0.81
C TYR A 27 -1.47 -6.26 -2.34
N PRO A 28 -0.54 -6.98 -2.99
CA PRO A 28 -0.64 -7.24 -4.42
C PRO A 28 -1.78 -8.22 -4.72
N VAL A 29 -2.44 -8.00 -5.85
CA VAL A 29 -3.48 -8.89 -6.39
C VAL A 29 -3.01 -9.40 -7.74
N ARG A 30 -3.18 -10.71 -7.97
CA ARG A 30 -2.92 -11.39 -9.23
C ARG A 30 -4.11 -12.28 -9.55
N ASP A 31 -4.62 -12.19 -10.78
CA ASP A 31 -5.75 -13.01 -11.23
C ASP A 31 -6.99 -12.92 -10.29
N GLY A 32 -7.22 -11.75 -9.70
CA GLY A 32 -8.34 -11.50 -8.77
C GLY A 32 -8.13 -12.02 -7.34
N GLU A 33 -6.98 -12.61 -7.03
CA GLU A 33 -6.66 -13.11 -5.69
C GLU A 33 -5.43 -12.41 -5.10
N ARG A 34 -5.34 -12.32 -3.77
CA ARG A 34 -4.14 -11.79 -3.10
C ARG A 34 -2.93 -12.65 -3.48
N ALA A 35 -1.85 -12.03 -3.95
CA ALA A 35 -0.67 -12.76 -4.38
C ALA A 35 0.01 -13.43 -3.16
N PRO A 36 0.02 -14.77 -3.05
CA PRO A 36 0.38 -15.44 -1.79
C PRO A 36 1.87 -15.40 -1.46
N GLU A 37 2.73 -15.18 -2.45
CA GLU A 37 4.18 -15.12 -2.27
C GLU A 37 4.69 -13.80 -1.68
N ILE A 38 3.87 -12.74 -1.73
CA ILE A 38 4.22 -11.45 -1.12
C ILE A 38 3.34 -11.24 0.10
N ARG A 39 3.99 -11.22 1.26
CA ARG A 39 3.34 -10.86 2.51
C ARG A 39 2.85 -9.41 2.42
N SER A 40 1.61 -9.16 2.82
CA SER A 40 1.05 -7.81 2.87
C SER A 40 1.78 -6.93 3.88
N VAL A 41 1.71 -5.62 3.69
CA VAL A 41 2.22 -4.62 4.62
C VAL A 41 1.06 -3.88 5.25
N PHE A 42 1.11 -3.66 6.56
CA PHE A 42 0.17 -2.79 7.25
C PHE A 42 0.90 -1.57 7.80
N LEU A 43 0.34 -0.40 7.55
CA LEU A 43 0.79 0.89 8.09
C LEU A 43 -0.33 1.50 8.92
N HIS A 44 -0.01 1.98 10.12
CA HIS A 44 -0.93 2.83 10.87
C HIS A 44 -1.15 4.15 10.12
N GLU A 45 -2.33 4.75 10.24
CA GLU A 45 -2.72 5.96 9.48
C GLU A 45 -1.65 7.06 9.52
N ILE A 46 -1.11 7.35 10.71
CA ILE A 46 -0.05 8.36 10.89
C ILE A 46 1.25 8.03 10.15
N ASP A 47 1.56 6.75 9.99
CA ASP A 47 2.74 6.23 9.31
C ASP A 47 2.48 5.98 7.82
N ALA A 48 1.22 5.94 7.39
CA ALA A 48 0.80 5.71 6.01
C ALA A 48 0.69 7.01 5.20
N GLU A 49 0.54 8.17 5.84
CA GLU A 49 0.21 9.42 5.15
C GLU A 49 1.21 9.79 4.04
N PHE A 50 2.50 9.46 4.19
CA PHE A 50 3.51 9.73 3.14
C PHE A 50 3.19 9.05 1.80
N VAL A 51 2.56 7.88 1.81
CA VAL A 51 2.17 7.15 0.59
C VAL A 51 0.70 7.42 0.24
N ILE A 52 -0.20 7.54 1.23
CA ILE A 52 -1.61 7.84 0.99
C ILE A 52 -1.77 9.21 0.32
N ALA A 53 -0.98 10.21 0.70
CA ALA A 53 -0.97 11.52 0.04
C ALA A 53 -0.60 11.39 -1.46
N LEU A 54 0.39 10.57 -1.80
CA LEU A 54 0.78 10.31 -3.19
C LEU A 54 -0.28 9.55 -3.97
N ILE A 55 -0.98 8.60 -3.33
CA ILE A 55 -2.09 7.87 -3.95
C ILE A 55 -3.25 8.82 -4.28
N ARG A 56 -3.63 9.69 -3.33
CA ARG A 56 -4.75 10.64 -3.50
C ARG A 56 -4.57 11.55 -4.71
N THR A 57 -3.33 11.92 -5.08
CA THR A 57 -3.07 12.78 -6.25
C THR A 57 -3.25 12.08 -7.59
N GLN A 58 -3.36 10.74 -7.60
CA GLN A 58 -3.52 9.96 -8.82
C GLN A 58 -4.98 9.82 -9.26
N TYR A 59 -5.92 10.12 -8.38
CA TYR A 59 -7.35 10.03 -8.70
C TYR A 59 -7.78 11.15 -9.65
N PRO A 60 -8.73 10.87 -10.57
CA PRO A 60 -9.54 9.65 -10.66
C PRO A 60 -8.79 8.45 -11.29
N LEU A 61 -9.13 7.24 -10.85
CA LEU A 61 -8.51 5.98 -11.31
C LEU A 61 -9.58 4.99 -11.79
N THR A 62 -9.28 4.26 -12.85
CA THR A 62 -10.08 3.10 -13.25
C THR A 62 -9.65 1.91 -12.42
N ASP A 63 -10.59 1.34 -11.67
CA ASP A 63 -10.43 0.13 -10.91
C ASP A 63 -10.05 -1.04 -11.86
N PRO A 64 -8.89 -1.69 -11.66
CA PRO A 64 -8.41 -2.73 -12.55
C PRO A 64 -9.21 -4.05 -12.47
N GLU A 65 -9.98 -4.27 -11.41
CA GLU A 65 -10.79 -5.46 -11.21
C GLU A 65 -12.19 -5.29 -11.79
N THR A 66 -12.81 -4.14 -11.54
CA THR A 66 -14.22 -3.89 -11.93
C THR A 66 -14.37 -3.06 -13.20
N GLY A 67 -13.31 -2.36 -13.63
CA GLY A 67 -13.35 -1.40 -14.74
C GLY A 67 -14.10 -0.10 -14.41
N GLN A 68 -14.53 0.09 -13.16
CA GLN A 68 -15.27 1.29 -12.74
C GLN A 68 -14.33 2.46 -12.46
N LEU A 69 -14.79 3.68 -12.73
CA LEU A 69 -14.01 4.89 -12.44
C LEU A 69 -14.23 5.33 -10.99
N ALA A 70 -13.21 5.18 -10.16
CA ALA A 70 -13.16 5.73 -8.82
C ALA A 70 -12.72 7.20 -8.85
N GLN A 71 -13.52 8.09 -8.24
CA GLN A 71 -13.29 9.54 -8.28
C GLN A 71 -12.25 10.01 -7.25
N ALA A 72 -12.12 9.29 -6.14
CA ALA A 72 -11.24 9.61 -5.04
C ALA A 72 -10.88 8.35 -4.26
N PHE A 73 -9.79 8.43 -3.48
CA PHE A 73 -9.44 7.43 -2.49
C PHE A 73 -10.50 7.36 -1.39
N ASP A 74 -10.97 6.15 -1.08
CA ASP A 74 -11.97 5.89 -0.05
C ASP A 74 -11.36 5.09 1.11
N PRO A 75 -11.14 5.69 2.29
CA PRO A 75 -10.50 5.01 3.40
C PRO A 75 -11.37 3.93 4.07
N CYS A 76 -12.65 3.83 3.72
CA CYS A 76 -13.58 2.82 4.25
C CYS A 76 -13.69 1.57 3.36
N TRP A 77 -13.07 1.57 2.18
CA TRP A 77 -13.18 0.50 1.19
C TRP A 77 -11.82 0.10 0.62
N ASP A 78 -11.84 -0.96 -0.18
CA ASP A 78 -10.68 -1.40 -0.96
C ASP A 78 -10.45 -0.42 -2.12
N ASN A 79 -9.20 0.01 -2.26
CA ASN A 79 -8.76 0.90 -3.33
C ASN A 79 -7.79 0.12 -4.22
N ALA A 80 -8.31 -0.49 -5.28
CA ALA A 80 -7.50 -1.18 -6.27
C ALA A 80 -6.78 -0.17 -7.17
N VAL A 81 -5.47 -0.01 -6.97
CA VAL A 81 -4.66 0.98 -7.69
C VAL A 81 -3.81 0.26 -8.76
N PRO A 82 -3.93 0.63 -10.04
CA PRO A 82 -3.22 -0.04 -11.14
C PRO A 82 -1.69 -0.02 -10.99
N LYS A 83 -1.03 -1.10 -11.41
CA LYS A 83 0.44 -1.23 -11.40
C LYS A 83 1.21 -0.08 -12.06
N PRO A 84 0.78 0.50 -13.21
CA PRO A 84 1.44 1.67 -13.78
C PRO A 84 1.48 2.87 -12.82
N VAL A 85 0.39 3.12 -12.10
CA VAL A 85 0.28 4.22 -11.12
C VAL A 85 1.23 3.98 -9.95
N TRP A 86 1.32 2.74 -9.47
CA TRP A 86 2.27 2.38 -8.42
C TRP A 86 3.74 2.53 -8.83
N ARG A 87 4.06 2.35 -10.11
CA ARG A 87 5.43 2.63 -10.60
C ARG A 87 5.76 4.11 -10.49
N GLU A 88 4.84 4.99 -10.83
CA GLU A 88 5.01 6.44 -10.67
C GLU A 88 5.16 6.81 -9.19
N ILE A 89 4.35 6.22 -8.31
CA ILE A 89 4.47 6.40 -6.85
C ILE A 89 5.83 5.90 -6.36
N LEU A 90 6.29 4.73 -6.81
CA LEU A 90 7.61 4.19 -6.44
C LEU A 90 8.75 5.12 -6.86
N GLU A 91 8.66 5.74 -8.04
CA GLU A 91 9.62 6.75 -8.48
C GLU A 91 9.62 8.00 -7.59
N GLU A 92 8.46 8.48 -7.16
CA GLU A 92 8.34 9.57 -6.18
C GLU A 92 8.95 9.18 -4.82
N LEU A 93 8.63 7.98 -4.32
CA LEU A 93 9.20 7.46 -3.08
C LEU A 93 10.73 7.36 -3.12
N ASN A 94 11.29 6.90 -4.24
CA ASN A 94 12.74 6.82 -4.43
C ASN A 94 13.42 8.19 -4.53
N ARG A 95 12.68 9.23 -4.90
CA ARG A 95 13.16 10.63 -4.90
C ARG A 95 13.08 11.28 -3.52
N LEU A 96 12.31 10.72 -2.58
CA LEU A 96 12.28 11.23 -1.21
C LEU A 96 13.68 11.11 -0.59
N ALA A 97 14.16 12.23 -0.06
CA ALA A 97 15.41 12.29 0.69
C ALA A 97 15.14 12.82 2.11
N PRO A 98 14.48 12.05 3.00
CA PRO A 98 14.28 12.45 4.38
C PRO A 98 15.63 12.74 5.05
N ALA A 99 15.68 13.83 5.81
CA ALA A 99 16.87 14.18 6.58
C ALA A 99 17.04 13.23 7.78
N ASP A 100 15.94 12.77 8.35
CA ASP A 100 15.93 11.84 9.46
C ASP A 100 16.27 10.40 8.98
N PRO A 101 17.27 9.73 9.61
CA PRO A 101 17.66 8.38 9.22
C PRO A 101 16.58 7.32 9.40
N GLU A 102 15.72 7.44 10.41
CA GLU A 102 14.64 6.48 10.68
C GLU A 102 13.54 6.62 9.62
N GLU A 103 13.13 7.86 9.32
CA GLU A 103 12.20 8.14 8.22
C GLU A 103 12.73 7.62 6.89
N LYS A 104 14.02 7.84 6.61
CA LYS A 104 14.67 7.35 5.40
C LYS A 104 14.68 5.82 5.33
N ALA A 105 14.95 5.14 6.43
CA ALA A 105 14.92 3.68 6.50
C ALA A 105 13.50 3.13 6.32
N PHE A 106 12.51 3.80 6.91
CA PHE A 106 11.10 3.45 6.81
C PHE A 106 10.59 3.56 5.37
N VAL A 107 10.81 4.70 4.70
CA VAL A 107 10.43 4.90 3.30
C VAL A 107 11.08 3.86 2.38
N ARG A 108 12.38 3.60 2.57
CA ARG A 108 13.10 2.57 1.80
C ARG A 108 12.53 1.18 2.01
N THR A 109 12.24 0.81 3.25
CA THR A 109 11.64 -0.50 3.57
C THR A 109 10.30 -0.68 2.87
N PHE A 110 9.47 0.36 2.83
CA PHE A 110 8.20 0.31 2.10
C PHE A 110 8.41 0.28 0.58
N ALA A 111 9.35 1.07 0.04
CA ALA A 111 9.65 1.10 -1.40
C ALA A 111 10.21 -0.24 -1.91
N ASP A 112 11.07 -0.90 -1.13
CA ASP A 112 11.61 -2.22 -1.45
C ASP A 112 10.47 -3.26 -1.50
N TRP A 113 9.58 -3.26 -0.48
CA TRP A 113 8.39 -4.11 -0.48
C TRP A 113 7.48 -3.81 -1.68
N LEU A 114 7.25 -2.52 -2.00
CA LEU A 114 6.42 -2.12 -3.12
C LEU A 114 6.97 -2.64 -4.45
N ASN A 115 8.30 -2.58 -4.63
CA ASN A 115 8.95 -3.13 -5.80
C ASN A 115 8.73 -4.65 -5.93
N GLU A 116 8.88 -5.41 -4.85
CA GLU A 116 8.58 -6.85 -4.83
C GLU A 116 7.09 -7.14 -5.12
N ALA A 117 6.19 -6.38 -4.50
CA ALA A 117 4.75 -6.50 -4.70
C ALA A 117 4.34 -6.22 -6.15
N LEU A 118 4.97 -5.23 -6.78
CA LEU A 118 4.72 -4.91 -8.18
C LEU A 118 5.18 -6.02 -9.12
N GLU A 119 6.27 -6.73 -8.84
CA GLU A 119 6.70 -7.85 -9.68
C GLU A 119 5.76 -9.06 -9.55
N ALA A 120 5.12 -9.23 -8.37
CA ALA A 120 4.24 -10.34 -8.08
C ALA A 120 2.79 -10.15 -8.58
N GLY A 121 2.26 -8.93 -8.51
CA GLY A 121 0.86 -8.61 -8.79
C GLY A 121 0.60 -7.87 -10.11
N ASP A 122 -0.67 -7.89 -10.53
CA ASP A 122 -1.23 -7.10 -11.63
C ASP A 122 -1.58 -5.68 -11.18
N PHE A 123 -1.97 -5.54 -9.91
CA PHE A 123 -2.22 -4.29 -9.21
C PHE A 123 -2.00 -4.47 -7.71
N ILE A 124 -2.06 -3.38 -6.95
CA ILE A 124 -1.99 -3.44 -5.48
C ILE A 124 -3.22 -2.74 -4.92
N THR A 125 -3.86 -3.40 -3.96
CA THR A 125 -5.02 -2.87 -3.24
C THR A 125 -4.58 -2.24 -1.93
N VAL A 126 -5.18 -1.10 -1.61
CA VAL A 126 -5.08 -0.44 -0.30
C VAL A 126 -6.41 -0.59 0.42
N ALA A 127 -6.44 -1.39 1.48
CA ALA A 127 -7.64 -1.64 2.29
C ALA A 127 -7.53 -0.92 3.63
N GLY A 128 -8.44 0.02 3.89
CA GLY A 128 -8.58 0.63 5.22
C GLY A 128 -9.30 -0.29 6.20
N ASN A 129 -9.06 -0.10 7.50
CA ASN A 129 -9.74 -0.85 8.57
C ASN A 129 -10.67 0.02 9.43
N LEU A 130 -11.15 1.14 8.87
CA LEU A 130 -12.06 2.10 9.49
C LEU A 130 -13.51 1.60 9.58
#